data_AF-A0A0B6RPN9-F1
#
_entry.id   AF-A0A0B6RPN9-F1
#
_cell.length_a   1.000
_cell.length_b   1.000
_cell.length_c   1.000
_cell.angle_alpha   90.00
_cell.angle_beta   90.00
_cell.angle_gamma   90.00
#
_symmetry.space_group_name_H-M   'P 1'
#
loop_
_entity.id
_entity.type
_entity.pdbx_description
1 polymer ?
#
loop_
_entity_poly.entity_id
_entity_poly.type
_entity_poly.pdbx_seq_one_letter_code
_entity_poly.pdbx_strand_id
1 'polypeptide(L)'
;MKTRPGIAFHAAACRLLVGLMSLLPLAACSERTMNLDVSIYNYWPRAIYDVAVNGQYAGGAYMGYHPGGAGGSVVCCIKVKPGPITIEYSLGGSEGMPRLGERIHATAVLQALPDNSKVLTMHVYPNGTAFAEASKEYVDERPEPEDKK
;
A
#
# COMPACT_ATOMS: atom_id res chain seq x y z
N MET A 1 45.52 -61.70 -30.81
CA MET A 1 45.80 -60.44 -30.07
C MET A 1 44.98 -59.34 -30.73
N LYS A 2 44.19 -58.48 -30.09
CA LYS A 2 44.01 -58.07 -28.70
C LYS A 2 42.58 -57.52 -28.53
N THR A 3 42.10 -57.50 -27.30
CA THR A 3 40.72 -57.37 -26.78
C THR A 3 40.10 -55.95 -26.74
N ARG A 4 38.77 -55.91 -27.00
CA ARG A 4 37.66 -55.22 -26.27
C ARG A 4 37.48 -53.68 -26.24
N PRO A 5 36.23 -53.22 -25.97
CA PRO A 5 35.60 -52.00 -26.50
C PRO A 5 35.59 -50.82 -25.50
N GLY A 6 35.24 -49.61 -25.97
CA GLY A 6 35.16 -48.40 -25.16
C GLY A 6 33.97 -47.51 -25.50
N ILE A 7 32.85 -47.76 -24.81
CA ILE A 7 32.04 -46.71 -24.17
C ILE A 7 31.44 -45.64 -25.13
N ALA A 8 30.26 -45.96 -25.66
CA ALA A 8 29.17 -44.98 -25.73
C ALA A 8 29.04 -44.31 -24.35
N PHE A 9 29.06 -42.97 -24.21
CA PHE A 9 28.39 -42.23 -23.11
C PHE A 9 28.64 -40.70 -23.08
N HIS A 10 29.53 -40.11 -23.90
CA HIS A 10 29.97 -38.71 -23.68
C HIS A 10 29.75 -37.72 -24.84
N ALA A 11 28.51 -37.48 -25.27
CA ALA A 11 28.19 -36.19 -25.92
C ALA A 11 26.69 -35.95 -26.13
N ALA A 12 25.84 -36.98 -26.04
CA ALA A 12 24.39 -36.80 -25.88
C ALA A 12 24.06 -36.07 -24.54
N ALA A 13 25.01 -36.08 -23.59
CA ALA A 13 24.90 -35.43 -22.28
C ALA A 13 24.87 -33.89 -22.33
N CYS A 14 25.46 -33.23 -23.35
CA CYS A 14 25.45 -31.76 -23.42
C CYS A 14 24.20 -31.18 -24.08
N ARG A 15 23.44 -31.97 -24.85
CA ARG A 15 22.18 -31.50 -25.46
C ARG A 15 20.97 -31.68 -24.57
N LEU A 16 21.03 -32.54 -23.56
CA LEU A 16 19.92 -32.72 -22.61
C LEU A 16 19.86 -31.64 -21.52
N LEU A 17 20.97 -30.97 -21.21
CA LEU A 17 21.02 -29.95 -20.16
C LEU A 17 20.48 -28.58 -20.59
N VAL A 18 20.37 -28.31 -21.88
CA VAL A 18 19.76 -27.05 -22.39
C VAL A 18 18.23 -27.15 -22.51
N GLY A 19 17.69 -28.37 -22.60
CA GLY A 19 16.25 -28.60 -22.74
C GLY A 19 15.46 -28.60 -21.43
N LEU A 20 16.12 -28.73 -20.27
CA LEU A 20 15.42 -28.92 -18.99
C LEU A 20 15.30 -27.65 -18.13
N MET A 21 15.90 -26.52 -18.54
CA MET A 21 15.83 -25.25 -17.80
C MET A 21 14.74 -24.28 -18.29
N SER A 22 13.88 -24.72 -19.21
CA SER A 22 12.76 -23.94 -19.75
C SER A 22 11.42 -24.17 -19.02
N LEU A 23 11.42 -24.94 -17.94
CA LEU A 23 10.25 -25.24 -17.11
C LEU A 23 10.35 -24.59 -15.73
N LEU A 24 10.88 -23.38 -15.63
CA LEU A 24 10.54 -22.50 -14.51
C LEU A 24 9.13 -22.00 -14.81
N PRO A 25 8.05 -22.47 -14.13
CA PRO A 25 6.85 -21.69 -14.12
C PRO A 25 7.27 -20.39 -13.44
N LEU A 26 7.36 -19.31 -14.21
CA LEU A 26 7.08 -17.99 -13.67
C LEU A 26 5.65 -18.15 -13.12
N ALA A 27 5.55 -18.55 -11.85
CA ALA A 27 4.35 -18.40 -11.08
C ALA A 27 4.13 -16.90 -11.09
N ALA A 28 3.37 -16.43 -12.09
CA ALA A 28 2.82 -15.12 -12.10
C ALA A 28 1.92 -15.10 -10.87
N CYS A 29 2.46 -14.63 -9.74
CA CYS A 29 1.68 -14.20 -8.61
C CYS A 29 0.71 -13.18 -9.19
N SER A 30 -0.52 -13.63 -9.47
CA SER A 30 -1.59 -12.75 -9.91
C SER A 30 -1.76 -11.72 -8.79
N GLU A 31 -1.35 -10.48 -9.05
CA GLU A 31 -1.51 -9.40 -8.08
C GLU A 31 -3.00 -9.15 -7.89
N ARG A 32 -3.55 -9.76 -6.85
CA ARG A 32 -4.95 -9.61 -6.48
C ARG A 32 -5.23 -8.14 -6.20
N THR A 33 -6.27 -7.63 -6.84
CA THR A 33 -6.74 -6.26 -6.64
C THR A 33 -8.17 -6.29 -6.11
N MET A 34 -8.52 -5.38 -5.19
CA MET A 34 -9.88 -5.21 -4.64
C MET A 34 -10.30 -3.75 -4.71
N ASN A 35 -11.60 -3.48 -4.78
CA ASN A 35 -12.14 -2.15 -4.54
C ASN A 35 -12.55 -2.06 -3.08
N LEU A 36 -11.96 -1.14 -2.32
CA LEU A 36 -12.26 -0.93 -0.92
C LEU A 36 -12.81 0.48 -0.71
N ASP A 37 -13.68 0.63 0.28
CA ASP A 37 -14.02 1.93 0.85
C ASP A 37 -12.77 2.52 1.51
N VAL A 38 -12.58 3.83 1.44
CA VAL A 38 -11.42 4.48 2.05
C VAL A 38 -11.84 5.23 3.29
N SER A 39 -11.20 4.92 4.41
CA SER A 39 -11.27 5.68 5.66
C SER A 39 -9.96 6.42 5.87
N ILE A 40 -10.01 7.70 6.24
CA ILE A 40 -8.82 8.49 6.53
C ILE A 40 -8.85 8.93 8.00
N TYR A 41 -7.81 8.58 8.75
CA TYR A 41 -7.52 9.15 10.06
C TYR A 41 -6.47 10.25 9.90
N ASN A 42 -6.90 11.50 10.10
CA ASN A 42 -6.06 12.67 9.98
C ASN A 42 -5.49 13.10 11.35
N TYR A 43 -4.25 12.73 11.66
CA TYR A 43 -3.57 13.10 12.90
C TYR A 43 -2.92 14.49 12.86
N TRP A 44 -3.13 15.27 11.80
CA TRP A 44 -2.80 16.68 11.85
C TRP A 44 -3.65 17.40 12.91
N PRO A 45 -3.09 18.35 13.67
CA PRO A 45 -3.86 19.21 14.58
C PRO A 45 -4.65 20.29 13.83
N ARG A 46 -5.04 20.01 12.58
CA ARG A 46 -5.70 20.89 11.63
C ARG A 46 -6.37 20.06 10.54
N ALA A 47 -7.28 20.67 9.81
CA ALA A 47 -7.92 20.00 8.68
C ALA A 47 -6.93 19.74 7.54
N ILE A 48 -7.17 18.67 6.79
CA ILE A 48 -6.58 18.44 5.47
C ILE A 48 -7.70 18.41 4.42
N TYR A 49 -7.38 18.89 3.22
CA TYR A 49 -8.33 19.04 2.13
C TYR A 49 -7.86 18.32 0.87
N ASP A 50 -8.79 18.14 -0.08
CA ASP A 50 -8.53 17.59 -1.41
C ASP A 50 -7.74 16.27 -1.39
N VAL A 51 -8.17 15.36 -0.53
CA VAL A 51 -7.45 14.10 -0.31
C VAL A 51 -7.62 13.21 -1.53
N ALA A 52 -6.52 12.65 -2.02
CA ALA A 52 -6.51 11.64 -3.06
C ALA A 52 -5.68 10.44 -2.64
N VAL A 53 -6.14 9.23 -2.95
CA VAL A 53 -5.41 7.98 -2.71
C VAL A 53 -5.18 7.28 -4.05
N ASN A 54 -3.94 6.92 -4.34
CA ASN A 54 -3.52 6.41 -5.66
C ASN A 54 -3.99 7.31 -6.83
N GLY A 55 -3.98 8.63 -6.61
CA GLY A 55 -4.44 9.63 -7.59
C GLY A 55 -5.96 9.72 -7.76
N GLN A 56 -6.75 8.88 -7.10
CA GLN A 56 -8.22 8.97 -7.10
C GLN A 56 -8.68 9.86 -5.94
N TYR A 57 -9.57 10.81 -6.24
CA TYR A 57 -10.16 11.69 -5.22
C TYR A 57 -10.88 10.86 -4.16
N ALA A 58 -10.45 11.06 -2.92
CA ALA A 58 -10.87 10.31 -1.75
C ALA A 58 -11.62 11.18 -0.74
N GLY A 59 -11.79 12.48 -0.95
CA GLY A 59 -12.66 13.33 -0.13
C GLY A 59 -12.18 14.78 0.00
N GLY A 60 -13.11 15.68 0.34
CA GLY A 60 -12.83 17.12 0.30
C GLY A 60 -12.28 17.72 1.58
N ALA A 61 -12.72 17.23 2.74
CA ALA A 61 -12.30 17.78 4.03
C ALA A 61 -12.28 16.71 5.11
N TYR A 62 -11.16 16.67 5.83
CA TYR A 62 -10.92 15.79 6.96
C TYR A 62 -10.43 16.66 8.11
N MET A 63 -11.24 16.77 9.16
CA MET A 63 -10.92 17.64 10.29
C MET A 63 -9.72 17.09 11.07
N GLY A 64 -9.07 17.95 11.86
CA GLY A 64 -8.01 17.51 12.75
C GLY A 64 -8.53 16.49 13.76
N TYR A 65 -7.70 15.49 14.07
CA TYR A 65 -8.04 14.43 15.00
C TYR A 65 -8.42 14.96 16.38
N HIS A 66 -9.48 14.39 16.96
CA HIS A 66 -9.79 14.48 18.38
C HIS A 66 -10.37 13.13 18.85
N PRO A 67 -10.18 12.74 20.13
CA PRO A 67 -10.74 11.50 20.64
C PRO A 67 -12.26 11.38 20.40
N GLY A 68 -12.70 10.24 19.88
CA GLY A 68 -14.12 9.98 19.56
C GLY A 68 -14.65 10.70 18.31
N GLY A 69 -13.81 11.47 17.63
CA GLY A 69 -14.08 12.04 16.32
C GLY A 69 -13.30 11.30 15.26
N ALA A 70 -13.96 10.40 14.55
CA ALA A 70 -13.44 9.94 13.28
C ALA A 70 -13.45 11.16 12.34
N GLY A 71 -12.36 11.91 12.25
CA GLY A 71 -12.17 12.98 11.28
C GLY A 71 -12.20 12.50 9.82
N GLY A 72 -12.71 11.28 9.57
CA GLY A 72 -12.75 10.52 8.33
C GLY A 72 -14.10 10.57 7.64
N SER A 73 -14.14 11.12 6.42
CA SER A 73 -15.17 10.80 5.44
C SER A 73 -14.82 9.50 4.72
N VAL A 74 -15.83 8.67 4.47
CA VAL A 74 -15.70 7.41 3.73
C VAL A 74 -16.00 7.68 2.26
N VAL A 75 -15.02 7.47 1.40
CA VAL A 75 -15.23 7.53 -0.06
C VAL A 75 -15.04 6.15 -0.65
N CYS A 76 -16.03 5.73 -1.45
CA CYS A 76 -16.06 4.36 -1.96
C CYS A 76 -14.99 4.08 -3.00
N CYS A 77 -14.64 2.81 -3.01
CA CYS A 77 -14.30 2.05 -4.20
C CYS A 77 -12.93 2.39 -4.81
N ILE A 78 -11.90 2.63 -3.98
CA ILE A 78 -10.53 2.74 -4.49
C ILE A 78 -9.96 1.35 -4.73
N LYS A 79 -9.44 1.18 -5.96
CA LYS A 79 -8.82 -0.07 -6.40
C LYS A 79 -7.42 -0.19 -5.81
N VAL A 80 -7.19 -1.21 -4.98
CA VAL A 80 -5.92 -1.46 -4.29
C VAL A 80 -5.43 -2.89 -4.43
N LYS A 81 -4.10 -3.04 -4.39
CA LYS A 81 -3.37 -4.29 -4.27
C LYS A 81 -2.30 -4.13 -3.18
N PRO A 82 -1.76 -5.23 -2.61
CA PRO A 82 -0.59 -5.13 -1.74
C PRO A 82 0.56 -4.37 -2.42
N GLY A 83 1.29 -3.57 -1.65
CA GLY A 83 2.36 -2.71 -2.14
C GLY A 83 2.16 -1.23 -1.82
N PRO A 84 2.88 -0.34 -2.52
CA PRO A 84 2.81 1.11 -2.28
C PRO A 84 1.41 1.68 -2.51
N ILE A 85 0.94 2.48 -1.57
CA ILE A 85 -0.28 3.29 -1.66
C ILE A 85 0.12 4.74 -1.47
N THR A 86 -0.19 5.60 -2.44
CA THR A 86 0.07 7.03 -2.33
C THR A 86 -1.13 7.74 -1.73
N ILE A 87 -0.88 8.74 -0.89
CA ILE A 87 -1.89 9.68 -0.41
C ILE A 87 -1.38 11.10 -0.62
N GLU A 88 -2.27 11.94 -1.14
CA GLU A 88 -2.02 13.35 -1.43
C GLU A 88 -3.09 14.19 -0.75
N TYR A 89 -2.71 15.33 -0.19
CA TYR A 89 -3.65 16.24 0.48
C TYR A 89 -3.07 17.65 0.60
N SER A 90 -3.95 18.63 0.76
CA SER A 90 -3.61 20.03 1.02
C SER A 90 -3.76 20.33 2.51
N LEU A 91 -2.81 21.07 3.09
CA LEU A 91 -2.91 21.49 4.49
C LEU A 91 -3.92 22.63 4.67
N GLY A 92 -5.02 22.36 5.39
CA GLY A 92 -6.11 23.30 5.66
C GLY A 92 -5.90 24.20 6.88
N GLY A 93 -6.83 25.10 7.18
CA GLY A 93 -6.74 25.98 8.36
C GLY A 93 -7.13 27.44 8.07
N SER A 94 -6.99 28.29 9.09
CA SER A 94 -7.23 29.73 8.97
C SER A 94 -6.11 30.45 8.21
N GLU A 95 -6.42 31.65 7.72
CA GLU A 95 -5.43 32.55 7.13
C GLU A 95 -4.25 32.78 8.09
N GLY A 96 -3.02 32.84 7.54
CA GLY A 96 -1.79 33.02 8.31
C GLY A 96 -1.22 31.76 8.97
N MET A 97 -1.90 30.61 8.90
CA MET A 97 -1.34 29.35 9.38
C MET A 97 -0.10 28.94 8.56
N PRO A 98 0.97 28.44 9.21
CA PRO A 98 2.13 27.93 8.50
C PRO A 98 1.74 26.88 7.46
N ARG A 99 2.33 26.95 6.27
CA ARG A 99 2.12 25.95 5.20
C ARG A 99 0.66 25.79 4.76
N LEU A 100 -0.18 26.81 4.96
CA LEU A 100 -1.57 26.80 4.47
C LEU A 100 -1.60 26.57 2.96
N GLY A 101 -2.41 25.60 2.52
CA GLY A 101 -2.55 25.21 1.12
C GLY A 101 -1.39 24.37 0.56
N GLU A 102 -0.35 24.08 1.34
CA GLU A 102 0.74 23.23 0.89
C GLU A 102 0.22 21.82 0.57
N ARG A 103 0.60 21.30 -0.60
CA ARG A 103 0.29 19.92 -1.02
C ARG A 103 1.36 18.98 -0.47
N ILE A 104 0.93 17.99 0.29
CA ILE A 104 1.78 16.94 0.84
C ILE A 104 1.51 15.64 0.08
N HIS A 105 2.60 14.91 -0.19
CA HIS A 105 2.58 13.58 -0.77
C HIS A 105 3.23 12.61 0.21
N ALA A 106 2.51 11.56 0.59
CA ALA A 106 3.03 10.49 1.43
C ALA A 106 2.81 9.14 0.74
N THR A 107 3.69 8.18 1.05
CA THR A 107 3.58 6.80 0.57
C THR A 107 3.52 5.86 1.76
N ALA A 108 2.48 5.04 1.82
CA ALA A 108 2.35 3.92 2.74
C ALA A 108 2.58 2.60 1.99
N VAL A 109 2.77 1.51 2.72
CA VAL A 109 2.87 0.15 2.15
C VAL A 109 1.73 -0.70 2.71
N LEU A 110 0.81 -1.13 1.85
CA LEU A 110 -0.22 -2.09 2.20
C LEU A 110 0.39 -3.50 2.18
N GLN A 111 0.62 -4.07 3.37
CA GLN A 111 1.31 -5.36 3.51
C GLN A 111 0.46 -6.55 3.10
N ALA A 112 -0.82 -6.54 3.50
CA ALA A 112 -1.73 -7.65 3.28
C ALA A 112 -3.09 -7.12 2.81
N LEU A 113 -3.76 -7.92 1.97
CA LEU A 113 -5.11 -7.66 1.50
C LEU A 113 -5.97 -8.92 1.73
N PRO A 114 -6.47 -9.14 2.95
CA PRO A 114 -7.32 -10.28 3.28
C PRO A 114 -8.57 -10.36 2.41
N ASP A 115 -9.01 -11.57 2.07
CA ASP A 115 -10.10 -11.86 1.13
C ASP A 115 -11.42 -11.15 1.39
N ASN A 116 -11.72 -10.86 2.64
CA ASN A 116 -12.97 -10.25 3.11
C ASN A 116 -12.81 -8.77 3.47
N SER A 117 -11.72 -8.13 3.03
CA SER A 117 -11.49 -6.70 3.23
C SER A 117 -12.58 -5.87 2.56
N LYS A 118 -13.02 -4.83 3.24
CA LYS A 118 -14.00 -3.85 2.75
C LYS A 118 -13.48 -2.42 2.85
N VAL A 119 -12.58 -2.16 3.79
CA VAL A 119 -12.07 -0.82 4.10
C VAL A 119 -10.56 -0.81 3.92
N LEU A 120 -10.05 0.19 3.21
CA LEU A 120 -8.68 0.66 3.26
C LEU A 120 -8.65 1.82 4.26
N THR A 121 -7.93 1.65 5.36
CA THR A 121 -7.69 2.73 6.31
C THR A 121 -6.34 3.37 6.05
N MET A 122 -6.32 4.69 5.89
CA MET A 122 -5.11 5.49 5.79
C MET A 122 -4.95 6.34 7.05
N HIS A 123 -3.84 6.16 7.76
CA HIS A 123 -3.44 6.99 8.89
C HIS A 123 -2.44 8.03 8.38
N VAL A 124 -2.69 9.32 8.62
CA VAL A 124 -1.89 10.43 8.08
C VAL A 124 -1.35 11.30 9.20
N TYR A 125 -0.03 11.56 9.20
CA TYR A 125 0.66 12.19 10.33
C TYR A 125 1.30 13.55 9.98
N PRO A 126 1.52 14.44 10.98
CA PRO A 126 2.16 15.73 10.80
C PRO A 126 3.57 15.70 10.20
N ASN A 127 4.32 14.62 10.43
CA ASN A 127 5.67 14.44 9.91
C ASN A 127 5.70 14.02 8.42
N GLY A 128 4.54 13.95 7.75
CA GLY A 128 4.43 13.56 6.34
C GLY A 128 4.50 12.05 6.11
N THR A 129 4.42 11.24 7.17
CA THR A 129 4.30 9.78 7.04
C THR A 129 2.84 9.34 6.93
N ALA A 130 2.64 8.12 6.43
CA ALA A 130 1.32 7.49 6.39
C ALA A 130 1.41 5.98 6.60
N PHE A 131 0.36 5.39 7.17
CA PHE A 131 0.18 3.94 7.26
C PHE A 131 -1.11 3.51 6.56
N ALA A 132 -1.07 2.35 5.93
CA ALA A 132 -2.20 1.76 5.21
C ALA A 132 -2.48 0.37 5.76
N GLU A 133 -3.75 0.08 6.06
CA GLU A 133 -4.20 -1.26 6.41
C GLU A 133 -5.56 -1.57 5.79
N ALA A 134 -5.74 -2.83 5.39
CA ALA A 134 -6.99 -3.32 4.84
C ALA A 134 -7.69 -4.21 5.88
N SER A 135 -8.98 -3.97 6.06
CA SER A 135 -9.77 -4.61 7.10
C SER A 135 -11.20 -4.86 6.62
N LYS A 136 -11.90 -5.79 7.30
CA LYS A 136 -13.31 -6.07 7.05
C LYS A 136 -14.23 -4.94 7.54
N GLU A 137 -13.82 -4.27 8.62
CA GLU A 137 -14.54 -3.22 9.35
C GLU A 137 -13.57 -2.08 9.66
N TYR A 138 -14.07 -0.92 10.10
CA TYR A 138 -13.19 0.18 10.52
C TYR A 138 -12.25 -0.27 11.63
N VAL A 139 -10.98 0.14 11.53
CA VAL A 139 -9.95 -0.18 12.52
C VAL A 139 -9.90 0.88 13.63
N ASP A 140 -9.22 0.55 14.72
CA ASP A 140 -8.96 1.49 15.80
C ASP A 140 -8.00 2.61 15.36
N GLU A 141 -8.06 3.72 16.09
CA GLU A 141 -7.15 4.85 15.92
C GLU A 141 -5.70 4.42 16.23
N ARG A 142 -4.74 4.87 15.43
CA ARG A 142 -3.29 4.73 15.67
C ARG A 142 -2.63 6.11 15.76
N PRO A 143 -2.90 6.94 16.79
CA PRO A 143 -2.12 8.15 17.01
C PRO A 143 -0.65 7.79 17.23
N GLU A 144 0.27 8.67 16.83
CA GLU A 144 1.67 8.54 17.21
C GLU A 144 1.72 8.47 18.75
N PRO A 145 2.48 7.52 19.34
CA PRO A 145 2.65 7.51 20.78
C PRO A 145 3.22 8.87 21.19
N GLU A 146 2.64 9.51 22.20
CA GLU A 146 3.21 10.73 22.75
C GLU A 146 4.66 10.42 23.10
N ASP A 147 5.60 11.15 22.47
CA ASP A 147 6.98 11.17 22.91
C ASP A 147 6.92 11.47 24.41
N LYS A 148 7.32 10.49 25.22
CA LYS A 148 7.37 10.65 26.67
C LYS A 148 8.26 11.87 26.94
N LYS A 149 7.63 12.99 27.29
CA LYS A 149 8.30 14.20 27.78
C LYS A 149 9.17 13.88 28.99
#